data_AF-A0A2N7WV99-F1
#
_entry.id   AF-A0A2N7WV99-F1
#
_cell.length_a   1.000
_cell.length_b   1.000
_cell.length_c   1.000
_cell.angle_alpha   90.00
_cell.angle_beta   90.00
_cell.angle_gamma   90.00
#
_symmetry.space_group_name_H-M   'P 1'
#
loop_
_entity.id
_entity.type
_entity.pdbx_description
1 polymer ?
#
loop_
_entity_poly.entity_id
_entity_poly.type
_entity_poly.pdbx_seq_one_letter_code
_entity_poly.pdbx_strand_id
1 'polypeptide(L)'
;MQTSSSFYFEPASIEAIRGFVASFARKLDFTGQLSFDWIQHVDGKLSVLECNPRASEFDGLVWVRLDGEGPKEMQSNSLPAFMHRSAAQAQRFVWQSTWKGRAIDALENFLDAQHTHFVHRGLVRSPRHRRTAEATVSRSAGSLKVDYHGHADQSGLLYRLFESPREVERAYFDAAAAGTAQLEYRYRNGSALYFTLHFSPIGESLTRVHGTLHVENRWAPRWGISLFAWPFLRRVLRQDQAIVEAQATNRQRFRREEVISTELDLVRPALDAVWTSRTSHLIDEHECVRKVRMLL
;
A
#
# COMPACT_ATOMS: atom_id res chain seq x y z
N MET A 1 -30.99 -21.93 -2.85
CA MET A 1 -30.65 -20.52 -3.14
C MET A 1 -31.40 -19.66 -2.15
N GLN A 2 -30.75 -19.19 -1.09
CA GLN A 2 -31.38 -18.30 -0.11
C GLN A 2 -31.28 -16.86 -0.66
N THR A 3 -32.41 -16.29 -1.04
CA THR A 3 -32.56 -14.88 -1.37
C THR A 3 -32.28 -14.05 -0.12
N SER A 4 -31.38 -13.06 -0.19
CA SER A 4 -31.13 -12.18 0.97
C SER A 4 -32.39 -11.39 1.31
N SER A 5 -32.72 -11.31 2.59
CA SER A 5 -33.80 -10.48 3.12
C SER A 5 -33.33 -9.03 3.21
N SER A 6 -33.28 -8.33 2.08
CA SER A 6 -32.93 -6.92 2.04
C SER A 6 -34.22 -6.10 1.91
N PHE A 7 -34.55 -5.32 2.94
CA PHE A 7 -35.66 -4.37 2.89
C PHE A 7 -35.12 -3.02 2.40
N TYR A 8 -35.83 -2.39 1.46
CA TYR A 8 -35.57 -1.03 1.02
C TYR A 8 -36.63 -0.11 1.66
N PHE A 9 -36.18 0.95 2.32
CA PHE A 9 -37.05 1.94 2.95
C PHE A 9 -37.02 3.23 2.14
N GLU A 10 -38.12 3.98 2.16
CA GLU A 10 -38.12 5.35 1.63
C GLU A 10 -37.15 6.22 2.44
N PRO A 11 -36.26 6.98 1.78
CA PRO A 11 -35.31 7.83 2.48
C PRO A 11 -36.02 9.00 3.18
N ALA A 12 -35.74 9.18 4.47
CA ALA A 12 -36.20 10.30 5.27
C ALA A 12 -35.06 11.25 5.61
N SER A 13 -35.30 12.57 5.53
CA SER A 13 -34.36 13.61 5.96
C SER A 13 -34.79 14.20 7.30
N ILE A 14 -34.04 13.91 8.36
CA ILE A 14 -34.33 14.38 9.72
C ILE A 14 -33.22 15.34 10.17
N GLU A 15 -33.55 16.61 10.35
CA GLU A 15 -32.55 17.67 10.58
C GLU A 15 -31.80 17.50 11.91
N ALA A 16 -32.47 17.02 12.95
CA ALA A 16 -31.85 16.72 14.24
C ALA A 16 -30.75 15.64 14.11
N ILE A 17 -30.95 14.63 13.25
CA ILE A 17 -29.92 13.62 12.94
C ILE A 17 -28.75 14.30 12.23
N ARG A 18 -29.01 15.11 11.20
CA ARG A 18 -27.96 15.83 10.46
C ARG A 18 -27.11 16.70 11.39
N GLY A 19 -27.75 17.48 12.27
CA GLY A 19 -27.08 18.35 13.23
C GLY A 19 -26.22 17.60 14.25
N PHE A 20 -26.71 16.44 14.74
CA PHE A 20 -25.92 15.56 15.60
C PHE A 20 -24.71 15.01 14.85
N VAL A 21 -24.90 14.40 13.68
CA VAL A 21 -23.81 13.78 12.91
C VAL A 21 -22.72 14.79 12.58
N ALA A 22 -23.09 16.00 12.16
CA ALA A 22 -22.13 17.07 11.87
C ALA A 22 -21.35 17.53 13.12
N SER A 23 -22.01 17.58 14.28
CA SER A 23 -21.37 17.96 15.54
C SER A 23 -20.48 16.83 16.09
N PHE A 24 -20.92 15.59 15.94
CA PHE A 24 -20.15 14.39 16.30
C PHE A 24 -18.87 14.29 15.46
N ALA A 25 -19.00 14.38 14.13
CA ALA A 25 -17.86 14.34 13.22
C ALA A 25 -16.83 15.44 13.54
N ARG A 26 -17.30 16.66 13.79
CA ARG A 26 -16.42 17.79 14.17
C ARG A 26 -15.72 17.58 15.51
N LYS A 27 -16.42 17.06 16.51
CA LYS A 27 -15.87 16.86 17.86
C LYS A 27 -14.79 15.77 17.90
N LEU A 28 -14.94 14.73 17.08
CA LEU A 28 -13.99 13.63 17.00
C LEU A 28 -12.95 13.81 15.89
N ASP A 29 -12.99 14.94 15.18
CA ASP A 29 -12.17 15.18 13.98
C ASP A 29 -12.29 14.03 12.96
N PHE A 30 -13.50 13.49 12.82
CA PHE A 30 -13.75 12.30 12.00
C PHE A 30 -13.78 12.66 10.51
N THR A 31 -12.90 12.01 9.75
CA THR A 31 -12.86 12.08 8.29
C THR A 31 -13.37 10.75 7.72
N GLY A 32 -14.51 10.75 7.00
CA GLY A 32 -15.04 9.53 6.36
C GLY A 32 -16.57 9.41 6.33
N GLN A 33 -17.06 8.18 6.16
CA GLN A 33 -18.49 7.88 6.17
C GLN A 33 -18.91 7.34 7.55
N LEU A 34 -19.79 8.10 8.19
CA LEU A 34 -20.49 7.66 9.40
C LEU A 34 -21.85 7.07 9.01
N SER A 35 -22.11 5.87 9.50
CA SER A 35 -23.46 5.32 9.55
C SER A 35 -23.88 5.22 11.00
N PHE A 36 -25.13 5.55 11.29
CA PHE A 36 -25.69 5.41 12.62
C PHE A 36 -27.03 4.72 12.53
N ASP A 37 -27.28 3.81 13.46
CA ASP A 37 -28.60 3.25 13.69
C ASP A 37 -29.28 4.12 14.73
N TRP A 38 -30.48 4.59 14.41
CA TRP A 38 -31.24 5.53 15.22
C TRP A 38 -32.53 4.90 15.70
N ILE A 39 -32.91 5.23 16.93
CA ILE A 39 -34.27 5.04 17.41
C ILE A 39 -34.91 6.39 17.67
N GLN A 40 -36.15 6.55 17.21
CA GLN A 40 -37.02 7.64 17.63
C GLN A 40 -37.95 7.12 18.72
N HIS A 41 -37.88 7.75 19.88
CA HIS A 41 -38.75 7.45 21.02
C HIS A 41 -40.14 8.05 20.80
N VAL A 42 -41.12 7.58 21.58
CA VAL A 42 -42.52 8.01 21.49
C VAL A 42 -42.71 9.51 21.75
N ASP A 43 -41.83 10.12 22.54
CA ASP A 43 -41.79 11.56 22.83
C ASP A 43 -41.12 12.39 21.70
N GLY A 44 -40.73 11.75 20.60
CA GLY A 44 -40.05 12.35 19.47
C GLY A 44 -38.54 12.50 19.64
N LYS A 45 -37.97 12.13 20.79
CA LYS A 45 -36.52 12.19 21.04
C LYS A 45 -35.81 11.17 20.17
N LEU A 46 -34.67 11.56 19.61
CA LEU A 46 -33.79 10.68 18.85
C LEU A 46 -32.64 10.19 19.73
N SER A 47 -32.29 8.93 19.63
CA SER A 47 -31.12 8.35 20.29
C SER A 47 -30.35 7.48 19.31
N VAL A 48 -29.02 7.60 19.36
CA VAL A 48 -28.13 6.69 18.62
C VAL A 48 -28.15 5.34 19.33
N LEU A 49 -28.47 4.30 18.58
CA LEU A 49 -28.35 2.91 19.03
C LEU A 49 -26.94 2.39 18.75
N GLU A 50 -26.45 2.62 17.52
CA GLU A 50 -25.14 2.16 17.10
C GLU A 50 -24.49 3.19 16.16
N CYS A 51 -23.18 3.36 16.29
CA CYS A 51 -22.35 4.02 15.28
C CYS A 51 -21.54 2.94 14.56
N ASN A 52 -21.68 2.89 13.24
CA ASN A 52 -21.00 1.98 12.33
C ASN A 52 -20.10 2.80 11.39
N PRO A 53 -18.93 3.29 11.86
CA PRO A 53 -17.94 3.86 10.97
C PRO A 53 -17.38 2.73 10.10
N ARG A 54 -17.74 2.73 8.82
CA ARG A 54 -17.29 1.71 7.86
C ARG A 54 -16.16 2.20 6.98
N ALA A 55 -15.89 3.52 6.98
CA ALA A 55 -14.83 4.10 6.18
C ALA A 55 -14.23 5.35 6.82
N SER A 56 -12.92 5.50 6.71
CA SER A 56 -12.17 6.68 7.15
C SER A 56 -11.33 7.24 5.99
N GLU A 57 -11.12 8.55 5.96
CA GLU A 57 -10.22 9.18 4.99
C GLU A 57 -8.85 9.42 5.62
N PHE A 58 -7.80 8.94 4.92
CA PHE A 58 -6.42 9.15 5.31
C PHE A 58 -5.54 9.25 4.06
N ASP A 59 -4.67 10.26 4.03
CA ASP A 59 -3.77 10.58 2.91
C ASP A 59 -4.50 10.75 1.56
N GLY A 60 -5.73 11.29 1.59
CA GLY A 60 -6.61 11.48 0.43
C GLY A 60 -7.06 10.18 -0.22
N LEU A 61 -7.10 9.08 0.54
CA LEU A 61 -7.69 7.81 0.19
C LEU A 61 -8.80 7.46 1.18
N VAL A 62 -9.82 6.75 0.71
CA VAL A 62 -10.89 6.21 1.56
C VAL A 62 -10.52 4.78 1.93
N TRP A 63 -10.35 4.56 3.22
CA TRP A 63 -10.05 3.27 3.83
C TRP A 63 -11.34 2.64 4.34
N VAL A 64 -11.53 1.35 4.07
CA VAL A 64 -12.72 0.60 4.47
C VAL A 64 -12.25 -0.65 5.18
N ARG A 65 -12.73 -0.87 6.41
CA ARG A 65 -12.55 -2.16 7.08
C ARG A 65 -13.67 -3.11 6.66
N LEU A 66 -13.29 -4.32 6.26
CA LEU A 66 -14.23 -5.31 5.72
C LEU A 66 -14.78 -6.26 6.79
N ASP A 67 -13.98 -6.57 7.81
CA ASP A 67 -14.41 -7.32 8.98
C ASP A 67 -15.12 -6.40 9.97
N GLY A 68 -16.31 -6.81 10.42
CA GLY A 68 -17.04 -6.14 11.49
C GLY A 68 -16.39 -6.32 12.88
N GLU A 69 -15.27 -7.04 12.94
CA GLU A 69 -14.51 -7.37 14.14
C GLU A 69 -13.38 -6.34 14.34
N GLY A 70 -13.09 -5.97 15.59
CA GLY A 70 -12.05 -4.97 15.93
C GLY A 70 -12.59 -3.59 16.33
N PRO A 71 -11.71 -2.65 16.76
CA PRO A 71 -12.12 -1.33 17.24
C PRO A 71 -12.92 -0.60 16.17
N LYS A 72 -14.13 -0.11 16.49
CA LYS A 72 -15.04 0.46 15.48
C LYS A 72 -14.38 1.53 14.62
N GLU A 73 -13.50 2.35 15.19
CA GLU A 73 -12.74 3.40 14.49
C GLU A 73 -11.34 2.94 14.05
N MET A 74 -10.93 3.35 12.85
CA MET A 74 -9.52 3.31 12.45
C MET A 74 -8.81 4.50 13.12
N GLN A 75 -8.23 4.28 14.30
CA GLN A 75 -7.41 5.32 14.95
C GLN A 75 -6.22 5.62 14.02
N SER A 76 -5.82 6.88 13.85
CA SER A 76 -4.66 7.20 13.00
C SER A 76 -3.45 6.34 13.36
N ASN A 77 -3.24 6.04 14.64
CA ASN A 77 -2.14 5.21 15.16
C ASN A 77 -2.27 3.70 14.84
N SER A 78 -3.39 3.27 14.26
CA SER A 78 -3.60 1.87 13.81
C SER A 78 -2.96 1.58 12.46
N LEU A 79 -2.64 2.63 11.69
CA LEU A 79 -1.88 2.48 10.46
C LEU A 79 -0.38 2.32 10.77
N PRO A 80 0.32 1.44 10.04
CA PRO A 80 1.77 1.30 10.14
C PRO A 80 2.53 2.63 10.12
N ALA A 81 3.54 2.74 11.00
CA ALA A 81 4.30 3.96 11.21
C ALA A 81 4.91 4.56 9.92
N PHE A 82 5.22 3.73 8.91
CA PHE A 82 5.75 4.21 7.63
C PHE A 82 4.73 5.03 6.81
N MET A 83 3.42 4.86 7.04
CA MET A 83 2.39 5.65 6.36
C MET A 83 2.24 7.06 6.93
N HIS A 84 2.69 7.30 8.16
CA HIS A 84 2.67 8.64 8.78
C HIS A 84 3.88 9.50 8.45
N ARG A 85 4.88 8.96 7.73
CA ARG A 85 6.13 9.67 7.42
C ARG A 85 5.96 10.74 6.35
N SER A 86 4.82 10.79 5.68
CA SER A 86 4.47 11.82 4.70
C SER A 86 4.25 13.16 5.42
N ALA A 87 5.24 14.06 5.36
CA ALA A 87 5.11 15.39 5.94
C ALA A 87 3.92 16.16 5.33
N ALA A 88 3.24 16.99 6.12
CA ALA A 88 2.13 17.85 5.68
C ALA A 88 2.47 18.80 4.49
N GLN A 89 3.75 18.92 4.14
CA GLN A 89 4.27 19.74 3.04
C GLN A 89 4.72 18.92 1.80
N ALA A 90 4.60 17.59 1.82
CA ALA A 90 5.00 16.75 0.70
C ALA A 90 4.10 16.99 -0.53
N GLN A 91 4.72 17.07 -1.71
CA GLN A 91 3.96 17.11 -2.96
C GLN A 91 3.41 15.71 -3.23
N ARG A 92 2.07 15.60 -3.28
CA ARG A 92 1.35 14.34 -3.46
C ARG A 92 0.86 14.17 -4.89
N PHE A 93 1.11 12.99 -5.46
CA PHE A 93 0.53 12.51 -6.71
C PHE A 93 -0.21 11.19 -6.46
N VAL A 94 -1.44 11.08 -6.95
CA VAL A 94 -2.29 9.89 -6.77
C VAL A 94 -2.70 9.32 -8.11
N TRP A 95 -2.68 8.00 -8.22
CA TRP A 95 -3.20 7.29 -9.39
C TRP A 95 -3.87 5.98 -8.98
N GLN A 96 -4.66 5.44 -9.91
CA GLN A 96 -5.29 4.13 -9.75
C GLN A 96 -5.18 3.31 -11.03
N SER A 97 -5.11 1.99 -10.88
CA SER A 97 -5.26 1.02 -11.98
C SER A 97 -5.91 -0.26 -11.45
N THR A 98 -6.28 -1.16 -12.37
CA THR A 98 -6.75 -2.50 -12.04
C THR A 98 -5.87 -3.51 -12.76
N TRP A 99 -5.30 -4.45 -12.02
CA TRP A 99 -4.35 -5.45 -12.51
C TRP A 99 -4.99 -6.83 -12.43
N LYS A 100 -4.83 -7.66 -13.48
CA LYS A 100 -5.28 -9.06 -13.48
C LYS A 100 -4.25 -9.93 -12.78
N GLY A 101 -4.37 -10.07 -11.48
CA GLY A 101 -3.54 -10.94 -10.65
C GLY A 101 -3.97 -10.89 -9.19
N ARG A 102 -3.41 -11.81 -8.40
CA ARG A 102 -3.59 -11.80 -6.95
C ARG A 102 -2.90 -10.58 -6.35
N ALA A 103 -3.47 -10.00 -5.31
CA ALA A 103 -2.88 -8.85 -4.63
C ALA A 103 -1.50 -9.18 -4.03
N ILE A 104 -1.30 -10.38 -3.49
CA ILE A 104 0.00 -10.83 -2.98
C ILE A 104 1.09 -10.87 -4.06
N ASP A 105 0.76 -11.30 -5.29
CA ASP A 105 1.73 -11.38 -6.39
C ASP A 105 2.09 -9.95 -6.87
N ALA A 106 1.13 -9.01 -6.83
CA ALA A 106 1.39 -7.60 -7.14
C ALA A 106 2.19 -6.87 -6.03
N LEU A 107 1.92 -7.18 -4.76
CA LEU A 107 2.70 -6.71 -3.60
C LEU A 107 4.16 -7.18 -3.68
N GLU A 108 4.36 -8.46 -3.98
CA GLU A 108 5.69 -9.04 -4.17
C GLU A 108 6.44 -8.33 -5.31
N ASN A 109 5.80 -8.17 -6.47
CA ASN A 109 6.41 -7.48 -7.60
C ASN A 109 6.80 -6.03 -7.27
N PHE A 110 6.03 -5.33 -6.44
CA PHE A 110 6.38 -3.97 -6.03
C PHE A 110 7.55 -3.91 -5.04
N LEU A 111 7.63 -4.85 -4.11
CA LEU A 111 8.62 -4.87 -3.04
C LEU A 111 9.95 -5.53 -3.44
N ASP A 112 9.93 -6.37 -4.47
CA ASP A 112 11.14 -7.00 -5.00
C ASP A 112 12.01 -5.96 -5.74
N ALA A 113 13.27 -5.83 -5.34
CA ALA A 113 14.23 -4.97 -6.04
C ALA A 113 14.86 -5.68 -7.26
N GLN A 114 14.84 -7.01 -7.32
CA GLN A 114 15.61 -7.79 -8.30
C GLN A 114 14.98 -7.78 -9.69
N HIS A 115 13.64 -7.77 -9.81
CA HIS A 115 12.96 -7.74 -11.11
C HIS A 115 13.34 -6.50 -11.94
N THR A 116 13.74 -5.40 -11.29
CA THR A 116 14.03 -4.12 -11.97
C THR A 116 15.09 -4.23 -13.07
N HIS A 117 16.02 -5.19 -12.97
CA HIS A 117 17.04 -5.50 -14.00
C HIS A 117 16.52 -6.21 -15.23
N PHE A 118 15.38 -6.88 -15.10
CA PHE A 118 14.78 -7.69 -16.16
C PHE A 118 13.61 -6.96 -16.79
N VAL A 119 12.74 -6.38 -15.95
CA VAL A 119 11.49 -5.76 -16.36
C VAL A 119 11.72 -4.31 -16.81
N HIS A 120 12.51 -3.54 -16.07
CA HIS A 120 12.71 -2.10 -16.31
C HIS A 120 14.06 -1.76 -16.94
N ARG A 121 14.59 -2.66 -17.78
CA ARG A 121 15.88 -2.51 -18.47
C ARG A 121 16.03 -1.13 -19.10
N GLY A 122 17.01 -0.36 -18.63
CA GLY A 122 17.34 0.98 -19.14
C GLY A 122 16.44 2.12 -18.65
N LEU A 123 15.33 1.81 -17.97
CA LEU A 123 14.43 2.81 -17.36
C LEU A 123 14.82 3.07 -15.91
N VAL A 124 14.85 2.00 -15.09
CA VAL A 124 15.14 2.08 -13.65
C VAL A 124 16.58 1.68 -13.35
N ARG A 125 17.07 0.58 -13.93
CA ARG A 125 18.46 0.11 -13.80
C ARG A 125 19.07 -0.27 -15.16
N SER A 126 20.38 -0.07 -15.31
CA SER A 126 21.11 -0.49 -16.51
C SER A 126 21.45 -1.99 -16.47
N PRO A 127 21.22 -2.74 -17.57
CA PRO A 127 21.53 -4.17 -17.62
C PRO A 127 23.05 -4.46 -17.68
N ARG A 128 23.89 -3.46 -17.96
CA ARG A 128 25.35 -3.63 -18.17
C ARG A 128 26.18 -3.54 -16.90
N HIS A 129 25.62 -3.11 -15.78
CA HIS A 129 26.36 -2.80 -14.57
C HIS A 129 25.76 -3.48 -13.34
N ARG A 130 25.59 -4.81 -13.40
CA ARG A 130 25.19 -5.57 -12.21
C ARG A 130 26.32 -5.56 -11.20
N ARG A 131 26.02 -5.20 -9.96
CA ARG A 131 26.97 -5.17 -8.85
C ARG A 131 26.43 -5.99 -7.68
N THR A 132 27.34 -6.46 -6.85
CA THR A 132 26.92 -7.02 -5.58
C THR A 132 26.27 -5.93 -4.74
N ALA A 133 25.09 -6.23 -4.20
CA ALA A 133 24.48 -5.49 -3.12
C ALA A 133 24.25 -6.39 -1.92
N GLU A 134 24.10 -5.77 -0.76
CA GLU A 134 23.69 -6.43 0.47
C GLU A 134 22.30 -5.90 0.83
N ALA A 135 21.44 -6.77 1.33
CA ALA A 135 20.20 -6.36 1.97
C ALA A 135 20.14 -6.90 3.39
N THR A 136 19.66 -6.05 4.29
CA THR A 136 19.31 -6.43 5.66
C THR A 136 17.79 -6.57 5.71
N VAL A 137 17.32 -7.79 5.91
CA VAL A 137 15.89 -8.11 6.04
C VAL A 137 15.58 -8.20 7.53
N SER A 138 14.72 -7.32 8.03
CA SER A 138 14.17 -7.33 9.39
C SER A 138 12.71 -7.75 9.33
N ARG A 139 12.36 -8.79 10.09
CA ARG A 139 10.97 -9.24 10.26
C ARG A 139 10.65 -9.34 11.74
N SER A 140 9.51 -8.80 12.15
CA SER A 140 9.02 -8.89 13.52
C SER A 140 7.53 -8.58 13.51
N ALA A 141 6.73 -9.33 14.27
CA ALA A 141 5.33 -8.98 14.52
C ALA A 141 4.49 -8.70 13.23
N GLY A 142 4.80 -9.36 12.11
CA GLY A 142 4.05 -9.24 10.85
C GLY A 142 4.48 -8.03 10.02
N SER A 143 5.42 -7.25 10.54
CA SER A 143 6.14 -6.20 9.84
C SER A 143 7.35 -6.78 9.10
N LEU A 144 7.60 -6.23 7.92
CA LEU A 144 8.77 -6.47 7.10
C LEU A 144 9.42 -5.12 6.78
N LYS A 145 10.73 -5.06 7.00
CA LYS A 145 11.59 -4.00 6.49
C LYS A 145 12.76 -4.62 5.76
N VAL A 146 13.05 -4.13 4.56
CA VAL A 146 14.29 -4.49 3.84
C VAL A 146 15.10 -3.22 3.63
N ASP A 147 16.29 -3.17 4.21
CA ASP A 147 17.29 -2.13 3.97
C ASP A 147 18.26 -2.61 2.88
N TYR A 148 18.29 -1.94 1.74
CA TYR A 148 19.22 -2.25 0.65
C TYR A 148 20.47 -1.36 0.76
N HIS A 149 21.65 -1.98 0.65
CA HIS A 149 22.97 -1.35 0.83
C HIS A 149 23.84 -1.47 -0.44
N GLY A 150 24.85 -0.60 -0.56
CA GLY A 150 25.87 -0.66 -1.63
C GLY A 150 25.55 0.15 -2.90
N HIS A 151 24.80 1.25 -2.78
CA HIS A 151 24.17 1.95 -3.92
C HIS A 151 25.03 3.09 -4.52
N ALA A 152 26.35 2.92 -4.60
CA ALA A 152 27.25 4.02 -4.95
C ALA A 152 27.06 4.56 -6.39
N ASP A 153 26.62 3.74 -7.36
CA ASP A 153 26.41 4.18 -8.75
C ASP A 153 25.08 3.63 -9.31
N GLN A 154 23.98 4.34 -9.06
CA GLN A 154 22.72 4.04 -9.74
C GLN A 154 22.74 4.61 -11.17
N SER A 155 22.20 3.87 -12.13
CA SER A 155 22.16 4.25 -13.55
C SER A 155 20.74 4.10 -14.10
N GLY A 156 20.24 5.09 -14.85
CA GLY A 156 18.89 5.05 -15.42
C GLY A 156 18.25 6.43 -15.51
N LEU A 157 17.09 6.52 -16.18
CA LEU A 157 16.33 7.77 -16.30
C LEU A 157 15.76 8.23 -14.97
N LEU A 158 15.38 7.27 -14.09
CA LEU A 158 14.94 7.58 -12.73
C LEU A 158 16.03 8.36 -11.98
N TYR A 159 17.26 7.86 -11.93
CA TYR A 159 18.40 8.55 -11.31
C TYR A 159 18.63 9.97 -11.86
N ARG A 160 18.59 10.12 -13.20
CA ARG A 160 18.78 11.43 -13.87
C ARG A 160 17.69 12.45 -13.53
N LEU A 161 16.50 12.01 -13.14
CA LEU A 161 15.41 12.90 -12.74
C LEU A 161 15.62 13.49 -11.33
N PHE A 162 16.45 12.87 -10.49
CA PHE A 162 16.62 13.27 -9.08
C PHE A 162 17.96 13.95 -8.75
N GLU A 163 18.92 13.96 -9.68
CA GLU A 163 20.14 14.80 -9.67
C GLU A 163 21.02 14.71 -8.40
N SER A 164 20.80 13.71 -7.54
CA SER A 164 21.56 13.52 -6.30
C SER A 164 21.77 12.02 -6.06
N PRO A 165 22.92 11.60 -5.51
CA PRO A 165 23.15 10.20 -5.11
C PRO A 165 22.13 9.75 -4.06
N ARG A 166 21.59 8.54 -4.26
CA ARG A 166 20.73 7.88 -3.28
C ARG A 166 21.60 7.31 -2.16
N GLU A 167 21.19 7.56 -0.92
CA GLU A 167 21.88 7.06 0.28
C GLU A 167 21.11 5.94 0.97
N VAL A 168 19.78 5.95 0.83
CA VAL A 168 18.89 4.98 1.45
C VAL A 168 17.89 4.47 0.43
N GLU A 169 17.67 3.15 0.44
CA GLU A 169 16.64 2.43 -0.29
C GLU A 169 16.04 1.40 0.66
N ARG A 170 14.75 1.56 0.99
CA ARG A 170 14.06 0.67 1.91
C ARG A 170 12.71 0.25 1.38
N ALA A 171 12.34 -0.97 1.70
CA ALA A 171 11.02 -1.52 1.45
C ALA A 171 10.32 -1.82 2.78
N TYR A 172 9.05 -1.46 2.88
CA TYR A 172 8.22 -1.61 4.06
C TYR A 172 6.92 -2.33 3.73
N PHE A 173 6.53 -3.24 4.61
CA PHE A 173 5.24 -3.94 4.61
C PHE A 173 4.85 -4.24 6.06
N ASP A 174 3.55 -4.28 6.35
CA ASP A 174 3.07 -4.57 7.69
C ASP A 174 1.68 -5.21 7.65
N ALA A 175 1.48 -6.24 8.48
CA ALA A 175 0.23 -6.99 8.58
C ALA A 175 -0.98 -6.11 8.94
N ALA A 176 -0.79 -5.06 9.76
CA ALA A 176 -1.86 -4.13 10.12
C ALA A 176 -2.46 -3.39 8.90
N ALA A 177 -1.71 -3.32 7.80
CA ALA A 177 -2.21 -2.89 6.51
C ALA A 177 -1.77 -3.90 5.43
N ALA A 178 -2.25 -5.14 5.52
CA ALA A 178 -1.83 -6.26 4.65
C ALA A 178 -1.91 -5.99 3.13
N GLY A 179 -2.74 -5.04 2.69
CA GLY A 179 -2.81 -4.58 1.30
C GLY A 179 -1.82 -3.48 0.93
N THR A 180 -0.97 -3.00 1.83
CA THR A 180 -0.18 -1.79 1.66
C THR A 180 1.31 -2.04 1.79
N ALA A 181 2.08 -1.39 0.92
CA ALA A 181 3.53 -1.45 0.89
C ALA A 181 4.11 -0.07 0.56
N GLN A 182 5.31 0.21 1.04
CA GLN A 182 6.02 1.46 0.74
C GLN A 182 7.48 1.23 0.38
N LEU A 183 7.95 1.96 -0.63
CA LEU A 183 9.38 2.13 -0.94
C LEU A 183 9.82 3.53 -0.51
N GLU A 184 10.85 3.60 0.34
CA GLU A 184 11.53 4.84 0.74
C GLU A 184 12.84 4.99 -0.01
N TYR A 185 13.06 6.17 -0.60
CA TYR A 185 14.35 6.56 -1.15
C TYR A 185 14.78 7.90 -0.55
N ARG A 186 15.99 7.96 0.03
CA ARG A 186 16.59 9.21 0.52
C ARG A 186 17.83 9.55 -0.27
N TYR A 187 18.05 10.85 -0.48
CA TYR A 187 19.13 11.39 -1.29
C TYR A 187 20.03 12.31 -0.47
N ARG A 188 21.29 12.42 -0.89
CA ARG A 188 22.32 13.23 -0.20
C ARG A 188 21.94 14.70 -0.03
N ASN A 189 21.18 15.25 -0.98
CA ASN A 189 20.70 16.64 -0.93
C ASN A 189 19.57 16.86 0.12
N GLY A 190 19.24 15.84 0.93
CA GLY A 190 18.19 15.91 1.94
C GLY A 190 16.77 15.66 1.42
N SER A 191 16.61 15.44 0.10
CA SER A 191 15.31 15.07 -0.47
C SER A 191 14.98 13.60 -0.22
N ALA A 192 13.68 13.30 -0.13
CA ALA A 192 13.18 11.94 0.02
C ALA A 192 11.96 11.69 -0.88
N LEU A 193 11.79 10.44 -1.27
CA LEU A 193 10.63 9.94 -2.01
C LEU A 193 10.01 8.77 -1.27
N TYR A 194 8.70 8.77 -1.19
CA TYR A 194 7.93 7.66 -0.66
C TYR A 194 6.92 7.24 -1.72
N PHE A 195 7.10 6.04 -2.28
CA PHE A 195 6.11 5.40 -3.13
C PHE A 195 5.29 4.46 -2.26
N THR A 196 4.01 4.76 -2.05
CA THR A 196 3.10 3.87 -1.31
C THR A 196 2.09 3.29 -2.28
N LEU A 197 1.95 1.97 -2.30
CA LEU A 197 0.93 1.29 -3.08
C LEU A 197 -0.03 0.52 -2.17
N HIS A 198 -1.30 0.61 -2.50
CA HIS A 198 -2.41 -0.06 -1.84
C HIS A 198 -3.08 -1.01 -2.84
N PHE A 199 -2.99 -2.30 -2.56
CA PHE A 199 -3.48 -3.41 -3.34
C PHE A 199 -4.75 -3.96 -2.68
N SER A 200 -5.90 -3.53 -3.19
CA SER A 200 -7.22 -3.96 -2.72
C SER A 200 -7.74 -5.08 -3.62
N PRO A 201 -7.87 -6.33 -3.13
CA PRO A 201 -8.49 -7.41 -3.92
C PRO A 201 -9.92 -7.04 -4.31
N ILE A 202 -10.24 -7.11 -5.61
CA ILE A 202 -11.61 -7.09 -6.11
C ILE A 202 -12.16 -8.53 -6.14
N GLY A 203 -11.29 -9.50 -6.38
CA GLY A 203 -11.56 -10.93 -6.30
C GLY A 203 -10.24 -11.71 -6.26
N GLU A 204 -10.29 -13.03 -6.44
CA GLU A 204 -9.11 -13.90 -6.32
C GLU A 204 -8.01 -13.65 -7.35
N SER A 205 -8.36 -13.10 -8.52
CA SER A 205 -7.43 -12.88 -9.64
C SER A 205 -7.49 -11.45 -10.21
N LEU A 206 -8.09 -10.53 -9.47
CA LEU A 206 -8.26 -9.15 -9.89
C LEU A 206 -8.02 -8.21 -8.71
N THR A 207 -7.09 -7.28 -8.86
CA THR A 207 -6.65 -6.39 -7.79
C THR A 207 -6.74 -4.94 -8.25
N ARG A 208 -7.33 -4.08 -7.41
CA ARG A 208 -7.23 -2.63 -7.58
C ARG A 208 -5.96 -2.13 -6.93
N VAL A 209 -5.21 -1.32 -7.66
CA VAL A 209 -3.99 -0.69 -7.16
C VAL A 209 -4.20 0.81 -7.09
N HIS A 210 -4.03 1.38 -5.90
CA HIS A 210 -3.95 2.83 -5.69
C HIS A 210 -2.52 3.17 -5.32
N GLY A 211 -1.94 4.19 -5.96
CA GLY A 211 -0.59 4.62 -5.65
C GLY A 211 -0.50 6.08 -5.28
N THR A 212 0.29 6.35 -4.25
CA THR A 212 0.68 7.69 -3.84
C THR A 212 2.19 7.84 -3.97
N LEU A 213 2.60 9.00 -4.49
CA LEU A 213 3.98 9.44 -4.49
C LEU A 213 4.08 10.71 -3.66
N HIS A 214 4.88 10.66 -2.61
CA HIS A 214 5.24 11.79 -1.77
C HIS A 214 6.66 12.22 -2.04
N VAL A 215 6.85 13.52 -2.25
CA VAL A 215 8.15 14.14 -2.48
C VAL A 215 8.44 15.14 -1.37
N GLU A 216 9.53 14.92 -0.64
CA GLU A 216 9.97 15.74 0.49
C GLU A 216 11.23 16.55 0.12
N ASN A 217 11.33 17.78 0.64
CA ASN A 217 12.51 18.67 0.50
C ASN A 217 13.02 18.83 -0.93
N ARG A 218 12.12 19.09 -1.88
CA ARG A 218 12.46 19.35 -3.29
C ARG A 218 12.01 20.74 -3.72
N TRP A 219 12.89 21.45 -4.42
CA TRP A 219 12.64 22.80 -4.95
C TRP A 219 11.72 22.82 -6.19
N ALA A 220 11.55 21.68 -6.88
CA ALA A 220 10.78 21.61 -8.12
C ALA A 220 9.27 21.86 -7.90
N PRO A 221 8.61 22.66 -8.76
CA PRO A 221 7.17 22.90 -8.65
C PRO A 221 6.33 21.66 -9.00
N ARG A 222 5.16 21.50 -8.35
CA ARG A 222 4.25 20.33 -8.45
C ARG A 222 3.92 19.90 -9.88
N TRP A 223 3.70 20.88 -10.77
CA TRP A 223 3.37 20.63 -12.17
C TRP A 223 4.56 20.04 -12.94
N GLY A 224 5.80 20.40 -12.59
CA GLY A 224 7.01 19.89 -13.24
C GLY A 224 7.26 18.43 -12.91
N ILE A 225 7.08 18.04 -11.64
CA ILE A 225 7.16 16.62 -11.24
C ILE A 225 6.10 15.82 -11.97
N SER A 226 4.85 16.30 -11.98
CA SER A 226 3.75 15.60 -12.63
C SER A 226 3.98 15.45 -14.14
N LEU A 227 4.49 16.48 -14.84
CA LEU A 227 4.66 16.43 -16.29
C LEU A 227 5.79 15.50 -16.74
N PHE A 228 6.90 15.45 -16.00
CA PHE A 228 8.09 14.67 -16.40
C PHE A 228 8.17 13.31 -15.71
N ALA A 229 7.78 13.20 -14.44
CA ALA A 229 7.80 11.93 -13.71
C ALA A 229 6.64 11.03 -14.13
N TRP A 230 5.44 11.57 -14.39
CA TRP A 230 4.27 10.73 -14.67
C TRP A 230 4.39 9.87 -15.93
N PRO A 231 4.84 10.36 -17.10
CA PRO A 231 5.02 9.51 -18.27
C PRO A 231 6.01 8.36 -18.02
N PHE A 232 7.08 8.65 -17.27
CA PHE A 232 8.07 7.67 -16.86
C PHE A 232 7.47 6.62 -15.91
N LEU A 233 6.85 7.06 -14.81
CA LEU A 233 6.21 6.18 -13.82
C LEU A 233 5.12 5.33 -14.46
N ARG A 234 4.28 5.93 -15.30
CA ARG A 234 3.23 5.23 -16.06
C ARG A 234 3.81 4.16 -17.00
N ARG A 235 5.05 4.31 -17.47
CA ARG A 235 5.73 3.27 -18.27
C ARG A 235 6.21 2.13 -17.38
N VAL A 236 6.84 2.43 -16.25
CA VAL A 236 7.29 1.44 -15.25
C VAL A 236 6.09 0.61 -14.78
N LEU A 237 5.02 1.27 -14.34
CA LEU A 237 3.79 0.62 -13.87
C LEU A 237 3.12 -0.27 -14.92
N ARG A 238 3.19 0.11 -16.20
CA ARG A 238 2.66 -0.73 -17.29
C ARG A 238 3.48 -2.00 -17.49
N GLN A 239 4.80 -1.94 -17.27
CA GLN A 239 5.65 -3.12 -17.35
C GLN A 239 5.41 -4.06 -16.18
N ASP A 240 5.29 -3.52 -14.96
CA ASP A 240 4.94 -4.29 -13.77
C ASP A 240 3.59 -4.98 -13.93
N GLN A 241 2.57 -4.22 -14.32
CA GLN A 241 1.24 -4.78 -14.62
C GLN A 241 1.33 -5.93 -15.63
N ALA A 242 2.05 -5.75 -16.74
CA ALA A 242 2.17 -6.79 -17.76
C ALA A 242 2.82 -8.08 -17.22
N ILE A 243 3.80 -7.98 -16.33
CA ILE A 243 4.47 -9.13 -15.71
C ILE A 243 3.53 -9.85 -14.72
N VAL A 244 2.83 -9.10 -13.88
CA VAL A 244 1.85 -9.67 -12.94
C VAL A 244 0.73 -10.39 -13.70
N GLU A 245 0.23 -9.79 -14.79
CA GLU A 245 -0.81 -10.42 -15.62
C GLU A 245 -0.30 -11.65 -16.38
N ALA A 246 0.95 -11.65 -16.82
CA ALA A 246 1.59 -12.81 -17.43
C ALA A 246 1.76 -13.94 -16.40
N GLN A 247 2.17 -13.62 -15.16
CA GLN A 247 2.27 -14.58 -14.06
C GLN A 247 0.91 -15.20 -13.73
N ALA A 248 -0.15 -14.38 -13.65
CA ALA A 248 -1.51 -14.85 -13.43
C ALA A 248 -2.00 -15.80 -14.55
N THR A 249 -1.77 -15.43 -15.81
CA THR A 249 -2.10 -16.26 -16.97
C THR A 249 -1.36 -17.60 -16.93
N ASN A 250 -0.06 -17.58 -16.60
CA ASN A 250 0.76 -18.77 -16.49
C ASN A 250 0.27 -19.69 -15.36
N ARG A 251 -0.05 -19.11 -14.20
CA ARG A 251 -0.59 -19.83 -13.05
C ARG A 251 -1.89 -20.56 -13.41
N GLN A 252 -2.82 -19.87 -14.08
CA GLN A 252 -4.08 -20.44 -14.53
C GLN A 252 -3.87 -21.57 -15.55
N ARG A 253 -2.99 -21.35 -16.54
CA ARG A 253 -2.71 -22.32 -17.60
C ARG A 253 -2.14 -23.64 -17.06
N PHE A 254 -1.22 -23.56 -16.11
CA PHE A 254 -0.51 -24.72 -15.57
C PHE A 254 -1.08 -25.24 -14.25
N ARG A 255 -2.16 -24.64 -13.72
CA ARG A 255 -2.79 -25.00 -12.44
C ARG A 255 -1.78 -25.10 -11.29
N ARG A 256 -0.81 -24.19 -11.27
CA ARG A 256 0.20 -24.14 -10.21
C ARG A 256 -0.32 -23.34 -9.03
N GLU A 257 -0.62 -24.01 -7.94
CA GLU A 257 -1.03 -23.35 -6.70
C GLU A 257 0.19 -22.88 -5.88
N GLU A 258 1.26 -23.67 -5.87
CA GLU A 258 2.47 -23.40 -5.11
C GLU A 258 3.46 -22.50 -5.85
N VAL A 259 4.02 -21.54 -5.11
CA VAL A 259 5.13 -20.70 -5.55
C VAL A 259 6.42 -21.34 -5.06
N ILE A 260 7.41 -21.47 -5.94
CA ILE A 260 8.75 -21.91 -5.57
C ILE A 260 9.52 -20.66 -5.15
N SER A 261 9.88 -20.58 -3.87
CA SER A 261 10.68 -19.49 -3.31
C SER A 261 12.12 -19.95 -3.10
N THR A 262 13.05 -19.04 -3.35
CA THR A 262 14.48 -19.17 -3.15
C THR A 262 14.93 -18.19 -2.07
N GLU A 263 16.20 -18.28 -1.67
CA GLU A 263 16.78 -17.34 -0.70
C GLU A 263 16.84 -15.89 -1.17
N LEU A 264 16.67 -15.65 -2.48
CA LEU A 264 16.66 -14.33 -3.08
C LEU A 264 15.28 -13.67 -3.03
N ASP A 265 14.21 -14.43 -2.74
CA ASP A 265 12.85 -13.91 -2.59
C ASP A 265 12.67 -13.33 -1.17
N LEU A 266 13.31 -12.20 -0.92
CA LEU A 266 13.44 -11.61 0.42
C LEU A 266 12.10 -11.26 1.07
N VAL A 267 11.10 -10.94 0.25
CA VAL A 267 9.82 -10.36 0.70
C VAL A 267 8.72 -11.42 0.75
N ARG A 268 8.77 -12.41 -0.15
CA ARG A 268 7.70 -13.39 -0.35
C ARG A 268 7.31 -14.15 0.92
N PRO A 269 8.25 -14.67 1.73
CA PRO A 269 7.86 -15.41 2.93
C PRO A 269 7.14 -14.56 3.97
N ALA A 270 7.45 -13.26 4.08
CA ALA A 270 6.72 -12.37 4.99
C ALA A 270 5.31 -12.05 4.48
N LEU A 271 5.15 -11.91 3.17
CA LEU A 271 3.83 -11.74 2.54
C LEU A 271 2.98 -13.01 2.72
N ASP A 272 3.52 -14.19 2.44
CA ASP A 272 2.79 -15.45 2.60
C ASP A 272 2.37 -15.70 4.06
N ALA A 273 3.20 -15.32 5.04
CA ALA A 273 2.87 -15.41 6.46
C ALA A 273 1.65 -14.58 6.88
N VAL A 274 1.31 -13.54 6.12
CA VAL A 274 0.12 -12.69 6.35
C VAL A 274 -1.05 -13.07 5.44
N TRP A 275 -0.78 -13.44 4.18
CA TRP A 275 -1.80 -13.62 3.15
C TRP A 275 -2.28 -15.06 2.96
N THR A 276 -1.53 -16.06 3.42
CA THR A 276 -1.84 -17.48 3.21
C THR A 276 -2.28 -18.19 4.50
N SER A 277 -2.00 -17.61 5.66
CA SER A 277 -2.37 -18.13 6.97
C SER A 277 -3.88 -17.99 7.23
N ARG A 278 -4.61 -19.09 7.05
CA ARG A 278 -6.01 -19.25 7.52
C ARG A 278 -6.12 -19.48 9.04
N THR A 279 -5.06 -19.26 9.81
CA THR A 279 -5.06 -19.53 11.25
C THR A 279 -4.24 -18.50 12.00
N SER A 280 -4.93 -17.88 12.95
CA SER A 280 -4.48 -17.08 14.07
C SER A 280 -3.18 -17.55 14.75
N HIS A 281 -2.42 -16.58 15.26
CA HIS A 281 -1.44 -16.71 16.34
C HIS A 281 -0.17 -17.52 16.07
N LEU A 282 0.63 -17.19 15.07
CA LEU A 282 2.10 -17.32 15.16
C LEU A 282 2.73 -16.28 14.24
N ILE A 283 2.46 -15.01 14.53
CA ILE A 283 3.37 -13.98 14.09
C ILE A 283 4.59 -14.13 15.01
N ASP A 284 5.71 -14.57 14.45
CA ASP A 284 6.95 -14.73 15.22
C ASP A 284 7.30 -13.36 15.84
N GLU A 285 7.21 -13.26 17.17
CA GLU A 285 7.50 -12.03 17.91
C GLU A 285 9.01 -11.75 17.93
N HIS A 286 9.83 -12.77 17.63
CA HIS A 286 11.27 -12.63 17.59
C HIS A 286 11.70 -11.85 16.34
N GLU A 287 12.46 -10.78 16.57
CA GLU A 287 13.09 -10.03 15.49
C GLU A 287 14.10 -10.92 14.76
N CYS A 288 13.77 -11.28 13.52
CA CYS A 288 14.68 -11.98 12.63
C CYS A 288 15.38 -10.96 11.73
N VAL A 289 16.70 -10.83 11.90
CA VAL A 289 17.55 -10.01 11.03
C VAL A 289 18.47 -10.92 10.22
N ARG A 290 18.31 -10.91 8.89
CA ARG A 290 19.16 -11.66 7.97
C ARG A 290 19.84 -10.71 6.99
N LYS A 291 21.14 -10.90 6.78
CA LYS A 291 21.88 -10.27 5.68
C LYS A 291 21.90 -11.21 4.47
N VAL A 292 21.55 -10.69 3.30
CA VAL A 292 21.58 -11.43 2.04
C VAL A 292 22.43 -10.67 1.04
N ARG A 293 23.36 -11.38 0.40
CA ARG A 293 24.18 -10.87 -0.69
C ARG A 293 23.50 -11.25 -2.00
N MET A 294 23.29 -10.27 -2.88
CA MET A 294 22.62 -10.48 -4.16
C MET A 294 23.27 -9.65 -5.26
N LEU A 295 22.88 -9.89 -6.51
CA LEU A 295 23.28 -9.06 -7.64
C LEU A 295 22.15 -8.07 -7.98
N LEU A 296 22.46 -6.79 -7.84
CA LEU A 296 21.61 -5.63 -8.11
C LEU A 296 22.26 -4.68 -9.11
#